data_AF-A2STF8-F1
#
_entry.id   AF-A2STF8-F1
#
_cell.length_a   1.000
_cell.length_b   1.000
_cell.length_c   1.000
_cell.angle_alpha   90.00
_cell.angle_beta   90.00
_cell.angle_gamma   90.00
#
_symmetry.space_group_name_H-M   'P 1'
#
loop_
_entity.id
_entity.type
_entity.pdbx_description
1 polymer ?
#
loop_
_entity_poly.entity_id
_entity_poly.type
_entity_poly.pdbx_seq_one_letter_code
_entity_poly.pdbx_strand_id
1 'polypeptide(L)'
;MLIFHHLFLGLAAGIILAVLLSNKWAVLYAGVGAIIPDLLDKPLGQILLSDSINYGRIYAHTLTLAVILIIIGLLIWYKYRKNILLLCIGAGVLIHQLGDVMWETPVNWFWPFLGPFPPSSEVYPPIPDGYLPYLYLASWILAVIAGTAVIVVLYRYLGQYLAKGKMVKRILTGTGMILMGAGTILLVKYLIWDLFLTGPWANYFGTMYLHELLSISEWIYGLSSLMLILLILDYPVRFSETTKKRIISICGAGILTVSLLLLLFIGLGFPVDEVYGENMWRLAAVAGLFFGGIVFLFLGNRIWELPDDRIHTKK
;
A
#
# COMPACT_ATOMS: atom_id res chain seq x y z
N MET A 1 -1.16 5.39 -10.33
CA MET A 1 -0.73 4.73 -9.10
C MET A 1 -1.93 4.01 -8.56
N LEU A 2 -1.74 2.75 -8.19
CA LEU A 2 -2.78 1.91 -7.62
C LEU A 2 -2.17 1.33 -6.34
N ILE A 3 -2.08 2.14 -5.28
CA ILE A 3 -1.38 1.75 -4.04
C ILE A 3 -1.97 0.45 -3.50
N PHE A 4 -3.30 0.32 -3.52
CA PHE A 4 -3.95 -0.84 -2.93
C PHE A 4 -3.75 -2.08 -3.78
N HIS A 5 -3.76 -1.95 -5.11
CA HIS A 5 -3.37 -3.04 -6.00
C HIS A 5 -1.97 -3.59 -5.65
N HIS A 6 -0.97 -2.72 -5.56
CA HIS A 6 0.41 -3.15 -5.28
C HIS A 6 0.56 -3.73 -3.88
N LEU A 7 -0.07 -3.11 -2.87
CA LEU A 7 -0.12 -3.67 -1.52
C LEU A 7 -0.72 -5.07 -1.53
N PHE A 8 -1.84 -5.27 -2.22
CA PHE A 8 -2.52 -6.56 -2.33
C PHE A 8 -1.63 -7.62 -2.99
N LEU A 9 -0.99 -7.29 -4.13
CA LEU A 9 -0.05 -8.17 -4.80
C LEU A 9 1.12 -8.56 -3.88
N GLY A 10 1.70 -7.58 -3.18
CA GLY A 10 2.78 -7.81 -2.21
C GLY A 10 2.36 -8.74 -1.08
N LEU A 11 1.17 -8.52 -0.50
CA LEU A 11 0.64 -9.38 0.55
C LEU A 11 0.37 -10.81 0.04
N ALA A 12 -0.21 -10.95 -1.16
CA ALA A 12 -0.45 -12.26 -1.78
C ALA A 12 0.87 -13.02 -2.04
N ALA A 13 1.88 -12.36 -2.60
CA ALA A 13 3.22 -12.93 -2.73
C ALA A 13 3.81 -13.29 -1.35
N GLY A 14 3.56 -12.45 -0.35
CA GLY A 14 3.96 -12.68 1.03
C GLY A 14 3.31 -13.92 1.67
N ILE A 15 2.09 -14.31 1.28
CA ILE A 15 1.46 -15.58 1.71
C ILE A 15 2.27 -16.77 1.17
N ILE A 16 2.65 -16.72 -0.10
CA ILE A 16 3.47 -17.77 -0.71
C ILE A 16 4.82 -17.87 0.01
N LEU A 17 5.48 -16.72 0.22
CA LEU A 17 6.76 -16.66 0.94
C LEU A 17 6.62 -17.12 2.40
N ALA A 18 5.50 -16.82 3.06
CA ALA A 18 5.25 -17.28 4.42
C ALA A 18 5.23 -18.81 4.52
N VAL A 19 4.57 -19.48 3.56
CA VAL A 19 4.55 -20.94 3.49
C VAL A 19 5.95 -21.49 3.17
N LEU A 20 6.65 -20.91 2.20
CA LEU A 20 7.98 -21.36 1.79
C LEU A 20 9.05 -21.19 2.87
N LEU A 21 8.99 -20.08 3.61
CA LEU A 21 9.97 -19.71 4.63
C LEU A 21 9.50 -20.10 6.05
N SER A 22 8.33 -20.75 6.16
CA SER A 22 7.71 -21.12 7.44
C SER A 22 7.60 -19.96 8.44
N ASN A 23 7.30 -18.76 7.95
CA ASN A 23 7.23 -17.54 8.76
C ASN A 23 6.13 -16.59 8.26
N LYS A 24 5.05 -16.48 9.03
CA LYS A 24 3.88 -15.65 8.68
C LYS A 24 4.15 -14.15 8.55
N TRP A 25 5.26 -13.64 9.09
CA TRP A 25 5.63 -12.21 8.93
C TRP A 25 6.06 -11.87 7.50
N ALA A 26 6.42 -12.86 6.70
CA ALA A 26 6.70 -12.67 5.28
C ALA A 26 5.55 -11.97 4.55
N VAL A 27 4.30 -12.21 4.98
CA VAL A 27 3.10 -11.52 4.46
C VAL A 27 3.26 -10.01 4.55
N LEU A 28 3.52 -9.48 5.75
CA LEU A 28 3.62 -8.04 5.96
C LEU A 28 4.89 -7.46 5.34
N TYR A 29 6.00 -8.19 5.40
CA TYR A 29 7.27 -7.71 4.82
C TYR A 29 7.19 -7.55 3.30
N ALA A 30 6.56 -8.50 2.60
CA ALA A 30 6.34 -8.40 1.17
C ALA A 30 5.31 -7.32 0.82
N GLY A 31 4.24 -7.16 1.61
CA GLY A 31 3.30 -6.04 1.46
C GLY A 31 3.97 -4.67 1.59
N VAL A 32 4.86 -4.50 2.58
CA VAL A 32 5.69 -3.29 2.72
C VAL A 32 6.62 -3.11 1.52
N GLY A 33 7.32 -4.18 1.11
CA GLY A 33 8.17 -4.15 -0.08
C GLY A 33 7.43 -3.67 -1.33
N ALA A 34 6.17 -4.05 -1.48
CA ALA A 34 5.38 -3.72 -2.67
C ALA A 34 4.82 -2.30 -2.71
N ILE A 35 4.88 -1.53 -1.61
CA ILE A 35 4.46 -0.11 -1.62
C ILE A 35 5.65 0.86 -1.58
N ILE A 36 6.85 0.37 -1.23
CA ILE A 36 8.06 1.18 -1.13
C ILE A 36 8.42 1.88 -2.46
N PRO A 37 8.39 1.22 -3.63
CA PRO A 37 8.89 1.84 -4.86
C PRO A 37 8.17 3.15 -5.17
N ASP A 38 6.85 3.10 -5.18
CA ASP A 38 6.02 4.28 -5.39
C ASP A 38 6.19 5.34 -4.30
N LEU A 39 6.27 4.94 -3.02
CA LEU A 39 6.40 5.87 -1.91
C LEU A 39 7.73 6.65 -1.96
N LEU A 40 8.77 6.07 -2.56
CA LEU A 40 10.07 6.71 -2.72
C LEU A 40 10.17 7.49 -4.03
N ASP A 41 9.93 6.81 -5.16
CA ASP A 41 10.29 7.35 -6.46
C ASP A 41 9.35 8.46 -6.92
N LYS A 42 8.08 8.45 -6.53
CA LYS A 42 7.14 9.50 -6.96
C LYS A 42 7.42 10.83 -6.27
N PRO A 43 7.49 10.93 -4.93
CA PRO A 43 7.92 12.17 -4.29
C PRO A 43 9.31 12.59 -4.74
N LEU A 44 10.26 11.67 -4.88
CA LEU A 44 11.62 12.03 -5.30
C LEU A 44 11.67 12.55 -6.74
N GLY A 45 11.12 11.80 -7.68
CA GLY A 45 11.21 12.06 -9.11
C GLY A 45 10.32 13.20 -9.56
N GLN A 46 9.12 13.31 -8.98
CA GLN A 46 8.21 14.39 -9.30
C GLN A 46 8.52 15.57 -8.41
N ILE A 47 8.47 15.47 -7.06
CA ILE A 47 8.63 16.64 -6.18
C ILE A 47 10.04 17.24 -6.18
N LEU A 48 11.05 16.41 -5.89
CA LEU A 48 12.40 16.90 -5.64
C LEU A 48 13.22 17.06 -6.93
N LEU A 49 12.86 16.31 -7.98
CA LEU A 49 13.58 16.25 -9.25
C LEU A 49 12.71 16.68 -10.45
N SER A 50 11.64 17.47 -10.25
CA SER A 50 10.78 17.96 -11.34
C SER A 50 11.53 18.69 -12.43
N ASP A 51 12.57 19.43 -12.08
CA ASP A 51 13.29 20.28 -13.04
C ASP A 51 14.31 19.49 -13.85
N SER A 52 14.54 18.21 -13.52
CA SER A 52 15.56 17.37 -14.15
C SER A 52 14.99 16.09 -14.76
N ILE A 53 14.37 15.23 -13.95
CA ILE A 53 13.87 13.91 -14.38
C ILE A 53 12.34 13.94 -14.55
N ASN A 54 11.63 14.52 -13.58
CA ASN A 54 10.17 14.61 -13.52
C ASN A 54 9.42 13.28 -13.70
N TYR A 55 9.99 12.16 -13.27
CA TYR A 55 9.47 10.83 -13.54
C TYR A 55 9.31 10.03 -12.25
N GLY A 56 8.14 9.43 -12.01
CA GLY A 56 7.83 8.70 -10.77
C GLY A 56 8.36 7.26 -10.70
N ARG A 57 9.05 6.77 -11.75
CA ARG A 57 9.57 5.40 -11.85
C ARG A 57 11.08 5.40 -12.06
N ILE A 58 11.83 5.69 -10.99
CA ILE A 58 13.27 5.92 -11.03
C ILE A 58 14.01 4.82 -10.25
N TYR A 59 14.71 5.16 -9.16
CA TYR A 59 15.65 4.28 -8.47
C TYR A 59 15.01 3.02 -7.85
N ALA A 60 13.88 3.16 -7.17
CA ALA A 60 13.19 2.07 -6.50
C ALA A 60 12.42 1.15 -7.47
N HIS A 61 12.11 1.65 -8.67
CA HIS A 61 11.56 0.87 -9.78
C HIS A 61 12.63 0.18 -10.64
N THR A 62 13.91 0.21 -10.26
CA THR A 62 14.95 -0.51 -10.99
C THR A 62 15.02 -1.99 -10.60
N LEU A 63 15.16 -2.86 -11.59
CA LEU A 63 15.44 -4.29 -11.40
C LEU A 63 16.74 -4.48 -10.62
N THR A 64 17.72 -3.62 -10.87
CA THR A 64 19.01 -3.60 -10.16
C THR A 64 18.80 -3.50 -8.66
N LEU A 65 17.98 -2.56 -8.18
CA LEU A 65 17.67 -2.45 -6.75
C LEU A 65 16.96 -3.70 -6.23
N ALA A 66 15.95 -4.19 -6.94
CA ALA A 66 15.20 -5.39 -6.53
C ALA A 66 16.13 -6.61 -6.37
N VAL A 67 17.02 -6.83 -7.34
CA VAL A 67 18.01 -7.92 -7.33
C VAL A 67 19.00 -7.76 -6.19
N ILE A 68 19.51 -6.55 -5.93
CA ILE A 68 20.41 -6.29 -4.79
C ILE A 68 19.72 -6.63 -3.47
N LEU A 69 18.49 -6.17 -3.25
CA LEU A 69 17.73 -6.46 -2.04
C LEU A 69 17.51 -7.97 -1.86
N ILE A 70 17.15 -8.68 -2.94
CA ILE A 70 16.95 -10.13 -2.92
C ILE A 70 18.26 -10.86 -2.63
N ILE A 71 19.36 -10.52 -3.29
CA ILE A 71 20.66 -11.18 -3.07
C ILE A 71 21.13 -10.97 -1.63
N ILE A 72 21.14 -9.73 -1.13
CA ILE A 72 21.54 -9.45 0.25
C ILE A 72 20.59 -10.16 1.23
N GLY A 73 19.28 -10.15 0.95
CA GLY A 73 18.28 -10.87 1.73
C GLY A 73 18.52 -12.38 1.77
N LEU A 74 18.86 -13.00 0.65
CA LEU A 74 19.22 -14.41 0.55
C LEU A 74 20.50 -14.73 1.34
N LEU A 75 21.53 -13.88 1.25
CA LEU A 75 22.78 -14.07 2.00
C LEU A 75 22.54 -13.98 3.52
N ILE A 76 21.74 -13.01 3.96
CA ILE A 76 21.35 -12.85 5.38
C ILE A 76 20.53 -14.06 5.83
N TRP A 77 19.54 -14.47 5.04
CA TRP A 77 18.72 -15.64 5.34
C TRP A 77 19.56 -16.92 5.39
N TYR A 78 20.50 -17.12 4.47
CA TYR A 78 21.39 -18.28 4.47
C TYR A 78 22.22 -18.36 5.76
N LYS A 79 22.76 -17.21 6.22
CA LYS A 79 23.62 -17.14 7.41
C LYS A 79 22.85 -17.23 8.73
N TYR A 80 21.68 -16.60 8.83
CA TYR A 80 20.96 -16.42 10.10
C TYR A 80 19.62 -17.18 10.17
N ARG A 81 19.18 -17.82 9.07
CA ARG A 81 17.99 -18.69 8.83
C ARG A 81 16.62 -18.15 9.22
N LYS A 82 16.53 -17.24 10.19
CA LYS A 82 15.30 -16.62 10.69
C LYS A 82 15.08 -15.19 10.18
N ASN A 83 16.13 -14.54 9.69
CA ASN A 83 16.01 -13.17 9.18
C ASN A 83 15.61 -13.19 7.70
N ILE A 84 14.31 -13.08 7.47
CA ILE A 84 13.67 -13.09 6.14
C ILE A 84 13.24 -11.70 5.66
N LEU A 85 13.43 -10.67 6.50
CA LEU A 85 12.86 -9.33 6.29
C LEU A 85 13.25 -8.75 4.93
N LEU A 86 14.56 -8.64 4.68
CA LEU A 86 15.07 -8.00 3.48
C LEU A 86 14.75 -8.81 2.22
N LEU A 87 14.76 -10.14 2.32
CA LEU A 87 14.36 -11.03 1.23
C LEU A 87 12.90 -10.80 0.83
N CYS A 88 12.00 -10.73 1.82
CA CYS A 88 10.58 -10.51 1.57
C CYS A 88 10.31 -9.09 1.06
N ILE A 89 11.01 -8.07 1.58
CA ILE A 89 10.94 -6.70 1.04
C ILE A 89 11.39 -6.68 -0.42
N GLY A 90 12.54 -7.29 -0.75
CA GLY A 90 13.05 -7.35 -2.11
C GLY A 90 12.09 -8.08 -3.07
N ALA A 91 11.48 -9.18 -2.62
CA ALA A 91 10.44 -9.86 -3.38
C ALA A 91 9.19 -8.99 -3.58
N GLY A 92 8.76 -8.24 -2.56
CA GLY A 92 7.67 -7.27 -2.66
C GLY A 92 7.97 -6.16 -3.68
N VAL A 93 9.20 -5.61 -3.66
CA VAL A 93 9.67 -4.62 -4.64
C VAL A 93 9.64 -5.20 -6.06
N LEU A 94 10.08 -6.43 -6.25
CA LEU A 94 10.03 -7.08 -7.57
C LEU A 94 8.58 -7.29 -8.03
N ILE A 95 7.69 -7.76 -7.15
CA ILE A 95 6.27 -7.93 -7.45
C ILE A 95 5.61 -6.60 -7.81
N HIS A 96 5.99 -5.51 -7.13
CA HIS A 96 5.56 -4.18 -7.50
C HIS A 96 5.97 -3.85 -8.94
N GLN A 97 7.26 -3.99 -9.28
CA GLN A 97 7.76 -3.71 -10.63
C GLN A 97 7.09 -4.56 -11.71
N LEU A 98 6.72 -5.80 -11.39
CA LEU A 98 5.97 -6.66 -12.31
C LEU A 98 4.51 -6.20 -12.47
N GLY A 99 3.87 -5.77 -11.38
CA GLY A 99 2.54 -5.17 -11.41
C GLY A 99 2.52 -3.86 -12.22
N ASP A 100 3.61 -3.11 -12.15
CA ASP A 100 3.85 -1.88 -12.90
C ASP A 100 4.40 -2.11 -14.31
N VAL A 101 4.49 -3.38 -14.76
CA VAL A 101 4.89 -3.75 -16.13
C VAL A 101 6.20 -3.06 -16.54
N MET A 102 7.16 -2.98 -15.61
CA MET A 102 8.39 -2.18 -15.80
C MET A 102 9.23 -2.62 -17.00
N TRP A 103 9.02 -3.84 -17.53
CA TRP A 103 9.66 -4.30 -18.77
C TRP A 103 9.37 -3.44 -20.00
N GLU A 104 8.27 -2.67 -20.00
CA GLU A 104 7.96 -1.72 -21.08
C GLU A 104 8.77 -0.42 -21.00
N THR A 105 9.45 -0.17 -19.88
CA THR A 105 10.35 0.97 -19.70
C THR A 105 11.78 0.48 -19.43
N PRO A 106 12.40 -0.24 -20.39
CA PRO A 106 13.62 -1.01 -20.13
C PRO A 106 14.79 -0.14 -19.67
N VAL A 107 14.90 1.11 -20.15
CA VAL A 107 15.95 2.03 -19.70
C VAL A 107 15.84 2.30 -18.20
N ASN A 108 14.63 2.53 -17.70
CA ASN A 108 14.37 2.71 -16.26
C ASN A 108 14.59 1.40 -15.51
N TRP A 109 14.01 0.30 -16.00
CA TRP A 109 14.06 -0.97 -15.28
C TRP A 109 15.48 -1.53 -15.15
N PHE A 110 16.30 -1.43 -16.20
CA PHE A 110 17.69 -1.88 -16.20
C PHE A 110 18.70 -0.78 -15.83
N TRP A 111 18.27 0.37 -15.33
CA TRP A 111 19.18 1.41 -14.84
C TRP A 111 20.11 0.83 -13.75
N PRO A 112 21.42 1.15 -13.75
CA PRO A 112 22.11 2.15 -14.59
C PRO A 112 22.70 1.62 -15.91
N PHE A 113 22.43 0.36 -16.28
CA PHE A 113 23.17 -0.33 -17.35
C PHE A 113 22.79 0.12 -18.77
N LEU A 114 21.58 0.67 -18.96
CA LEU A 114 21.10 1.12 -20.28
C LEU A 114 21.17 2.65 -20.49
N GLY A 115 21.87 3.37 -19.60
CA GLY A 115 22.04 4.82 -19.68
C GLY A 115 21.21 5.60 -18.64
N PRO A 116 21.18 6.95 -18.75
CA PRO A 116 20.44 7.80 -17.83
C PRO A 116 18.92 7.63 -18.00
N PHE A 117 18.15 8.00 -16.97
CA PHE A 117 16.69 8.02 -17.07
C PHE A 117 16.25 8.94 -18.21
N PRO A 118 15.33 8.48 -19.08
CA PRO A 118 14.75 9.34 -20.10
C PRO A 118 13.92 10.45 -19.44
N PRO A 119 13.74 11.60 -20.11
CA PRO A 119 12.76 12.59 -19.70
C PRO A 119 11.38 11.95 -19.55
N SER A 120 10.63 12.37 -18.55
CA SER A 120 9.30 11.83 -18.28
C SER A 120 8.37 11.93 -19.49
N SER A 121 7.72 10.81 -19.82
CA SER A 121 6.60 10.75 -20.75
C SER A 121 5.25 10.81 -20.03
N GLU A 122 5.22 10.94 -18.70
CA GLU A 122 3.98 10.96 -17.93
C GLU A 122 3.28 12.30 -18.08
N VAL A 123 2.14 12.29 -18.78
CA VAL A 123 1.25 13.45 -18.88
C VAL A 123 0.09 13.24 -17.92
N TYR A 124 -0.03 14.15 -16.95
CA TYR A 124 -1.14 14.15 -16.01
C TYR A 124 -2.22 15.12 -16.49
N PRO A 125 -3.40 14.62 -16.93
CA PRO A 125 -4.48 15.50 -17.32
C PRO A 125 -4.92 16.37 -16.12
N PRO A 126 -5.53 17.53 -16.39
CA PRO A 126 -6.15 18.31 -15.34
C PRO A 126 -7.28 17.53 -14.67
N ILE A 127 -7.55 17.87 -13.41
CA ILE A 127 -8.68 17.35 -12.65
C ILE A 127 -9.97 17.66 -13.43
N PRO A 128 -10.81 16.66 -13.79
CA PRO A 128 -12.02 16.91 -14.55
C PRO A 128 -13.02 17.80 -13.79
N ASP A 129 -13.77 18.61 -14.54
CA ASP A 129 -14.79 19.49 -13.98
C ASP A 129 -15.83 18.70 -13.18
N GLY A 130 -16.20 19.22 -12.00
CA GLY A 130 -17.16 18.57 -11.10
C GLY A 130 -16.57 17.57 -10.11
N TYR A 131 -15.30 17.18 -10.24
CA TYR A 131 -14.65 16.24 -9.31
C TYR A 131 -13.97 16.92 -8.10
N LEU A 132 -13.78 18.23 -8.17
CA LEU A 132 -13.17 19.03 -7.10
C LEU A 132 -13.87 18.90 -5.72
N PRO A 133 -15.21 18.83 -5.62
CA PRO A 133 -15.89 18.59 -4.34
C PRO A 133 -15.55 17.25 -3.68
N TYR A 134 -15.35 16.19 -4.47
CA TYR A 134 -14.99 14.86 -3.96
C TYR A 134 -13.58 14.87 -3.37
N LEU A 135 -12.63 15.48 -4.10
CA LEU A 135 -11.27 15.68 -3.61
C LEU A 135 -11.22 16.56 -2.36
N TYR A 136 -12.06 17.60 -2.31
CA TYR A 136 -12.17 18.47 -1.14
C TYR A 136 -12.64 17.69 0.09
N LEU A 137 -13.72 16.92 -0.04
CA LEU A 137 -14.24 16.09 1.04
C LEU A 137 -13.25 15.01 1.47
N ALA A 138 -12.64 14.29 0.52
CA ALA A 138 -11.64 13.28 0.80
C ALA A 138 -10.44 13.85 1.57
N SER A 139 -9.96 15.04 1.19
CA SER A 139 -8.85 15.71 1.91
C SER A 139 -9.18 16.02 3.37
N TRP A 140 -10.44 16.40 3.66
CA TRP A 140 -10.90 16.61 5.04
C TRP A 140 -10.98 15.30 5.82
N ILE A 141 -11.50 14.23 5.21
CA ILE A 141 -11.59 12.91 5.85
C ILE A 141 -10.19 12.45 6.27
N LEU A 142 -9.21 12.52 5.35
CA LEU A 142 -7.82 12.15 5.64
C LEU A 142 -7.20 13.03 6.74
N ALA A 143 -7.42 14.34 6.69
CA ALA A 143 -6.95 15.27 7.71
C ALA A 143 -7.51 14.95 9.09
N VAL A 144 -8.81 14.66 9.20
CA VAL A 144 -9.47 14.26 10.45
C VAL A 144 -8.90 12.94 10.96
N ILE A 145 -8.74 11.94 10.10
CA ILE A 145 -8.12 10.66 10.48
C ILE A 145 -6.72 10.88 11.06
N ALA A 146 -5.89 11.69 10.40
CA ALA A 146 -4.54 12.00 10.86
C ALA A 146 -4.55 12.73 12.23
N GLY A 147 -5.39 13.74 12.40
CA GLY A 147 -5.55 14.44 13.67
C GLY A 147 -6.05 13.55 14.80
N THR A 148 -7.05 12.71 14.53
CA THR A 148 -7.55 11.72 15.51
C THR A 148 -6.47 10.70 15.87
N ALA A 149 -5.70 10.21 14.90
CA ALA A 149 -4.58 9.30 15.16
C ALA A 149 -3.55 9.93 16.09
N VAL A 150 -3.17 11.19 15.86
CA VAL A 150 -2.28 11.95 16.76
C VAL A 150 -2.89 12.06 18.17
N ILE A 151 -4.17 12.41 18.29
CA ILE A 151 -4.85 12.47 19.60
C ILE A 151 -4.81 11.12 20.31
N VAL A 152 -5.08 10.01 19.60
CA VAL A 152 -5.06 8.65 20.17
C VAL A 152 -3.66 8.28 20.66
N VAL A 153 -2.63 8.59 19.87
CA VAL A 153 -1.23 8.39 20.27
C VAL A 153 -0.93 9.22 21.51
N LEU A 154 -1.21 10.52 21.50
CA LEU A 154 -0.98 11.39 22.66
C LEU A 154 -1.74 10.91 23.89
N TYR A 155 -2.98 10.45 23.73
CA TYR A 155 -3.78 9.89 24.83
C TYR A 155 -3.11 8.67 25.44
N ARG A 156 -2.52 7.79 24.61
CA ARG A 156 -1.80 6.61 25.09
C ARG A 156 -0.61 6.98 25.98
N TYR A 157 0.10 8.06 25.69
CA TYR A 157 1.28 8.49 26.47
C TYR A 157 0.93 9.44 27.63
N LEU A 158 -0.06 10.31 27.45
CA LEU A 158 -0.39 11.40 28.37
C LEU A 158 -1.69 11.17 29.16
N GLY A 159 -2.48 10.14 28.83
CA GLY A 159 -3.80 9.88 29.42
C GLY A 159 -3.75 9.66 30.93
N GLN A 160 -2.63 9.18 31.47
CA GLN A 160 -2.43 9.11 32.92
C GLN A 160 -2.51 10.47 33.63
N TYR A 161 -2.06 11.56 32.97
CA TYR A 161 -2.17 12.91 33.51
C TYR A 161 -3.60 13.46 33.43
N LEU A 162 -4.39 13.00 32.46
CA LEU A 162 -5.83 13.29 32.39
C LEU A 162 -6.61 12.58 33.50
N ALA A 163 -6.22 11.35 33.85
CA ALA A 163 -6.90 10.54 34.85
C ALA A 163 -6.52 10.90 36.30
N LYS A 164 -5.23 11.18 36.55
CA LYS A 164 -4.68 11.32 37.91
C LYS A 164 -4.10 12.71 38.21
N GLY A 165 -4.09 13.63 37.25
CA GLY A 165 -3.53 14.98 37.44
C GLY A 165 -4.40 15.89 38.31
N LYS A 166 -3.78 16.92 38.91
CA LYS A 166 -4.54 18.06 39.48
C LYS A 166 -5.37 18.73 38.39
N MET A 167 -6.49 19.36 38.74
CA MET A 167 -7.43 19.99 37.78
C MET A 167 -6.75 20.82 36.70
N VAL A 168 -5.82 21.70 37.07
CA VAL A 168 -5.05 22.54 36.12
C VAL A 168 -4.26 21.68 35.12
N LYS A 169 -3.56 20.64 35.60
CA LYS A 169 -2.76 19.75 34.74
C LYS A 169 -3.65 18.93 33.80
N ARG A 170 -4.84 18.51 34.25
CA ARG A 170 -5.83 17.81 33.41
C ARG A 170 -6.32 18.69 32.28
N ILE A 171 -6.70 19.93 32.58
CA ILE A 171 -7.16 20.90 31.59
C ILE A 171 -6.05 21.19 30.58
N LEU A 172 -4.83 21.53 31.04
CA LEU A 172 -3.71 21.84 30.15
C LEU A 172 -3.36 20.65 29.23
N THR A 173 -3.33 19.43 29.77
CA THR A 173 -3.03 18.23 28.97
C THR A 173 -4.13 17.97 27.94
N GLY A 174 -5.40 18.04 28.34
CA GLY A 174 -6.53 17.78 27.44
C GLY A 174 -6.62 18.81 26.32
N THR A 175 -6.50 20.09 26.67
CA THR A 175 -6.47 21.19 25.69
C THR A 175 -5.29 21.05 24.76
N GLY A 176 -4.08 20.77 25.26
CA GLY A 176 -2.89 20.58 24.44
C GLY A 176 -3.04 19.44 23.42
N MET A 177 -3.64 18.32 23.84
CA MET A 177 -3.92 17.19 22.93
C MET A 177 -4.93 17.57 21.84
N ILE A 178 -6.02 18.26 22.18
CA ILE A 178 -7.03 18.70 21.21
C ILE A 178 -6.42 19.72 20.24
N LEU A 179 -5.65 20.69 20.74
CA LEU A 179 -4.99 21.69 19.90
C LEU A 179 -3.97 21.06 18.96
N MET A 180 -3.18 20.08 19.43
CA MET A 180 -2.24 19.36 18.56
C MET A 180 -2.98 18.56 17.48
N GLY A 181 -4.07 17.88 17.86
CA GLY A 181 -4.93 17.19 16.90
C GLY A 181 -5.52 18.14 15.86
N ALA A 182 -6.14 19.24 16.30
CA ALA A 182 -6.71 20.26 15.41
C ALA A 182 -5.65 20.91 14.52
N GLY A 183 -4.48 21.23 15.07
CA GLY A 183 -3.33 21.74 14.30
C GLY A 183 -2.86 20.73 13.25
N THR A 184 -2.86 19.43 13.57
CA THR A 184 -2.55 18.37 12.61
C THR A 184 -3.60 18.30 11.51
N ILE A 185 -4.89 18.39 11.83
CA ILE A 185 -5.97 18.42 10.82
C ILE A 185 -5.74 19.59 9.86
N LEU A 186 -5.52 20.79 10.38
CA LEU A 186 -5.31 21.98 9.54
C LEU A 186 -4.04 21.87 8.70
N LEU A 187 -2.93 21.38 9.27
CA LEU A 187 -1.68 21.17 8.56
C LEU A 187 -1.83 20.16 7.43
N VAL A 188 -2.42 18.99 7.72
CA VAL A 188 -2.64 17.95 6.70
C VAL A 188 -3.61 18.44 5.64
N LYS A 189 -4.66 19.19 6.01
CA LYS A 189 -5.58 19.80 5.05
C LYS A 189 -4.85 20.78 4.14
N TYR A 190 -4.00 21.65 4.68
CA TYR A 190 -3.20 22.59 3.92
C TYR A 190 -2.24 21.86 2.97
N LEU A 191 -1.52 20.85 3.46
CA LEU A 191 -0.60 20.06 2.63
C LEU A 191 -1.33 19.32 1.50
N ILE A 192 -2.46 18.66 1.79
CA ILE A 192 -3.19 17.94 0.74
C ILE A 192 -3.83 18.94 -0.22
N TRP A 193 -4.53 19.95 0.28
CA TRP A 193 -5.32 20.83 -0.56
C TRP A 193 -4.47 21.85 -1.31
N ASP A 194 -3.72 22.67 -0.59
CA ASP A 194 -3.04 23.83 -1.18
C ASP A 194 -1.73 23.44 -1.85
N LEU A 195 -1.01 22.44 -1.33
CA LEU A 195 0.24 22.00 -1.93
C LEU A 195 0.03 20.95 -3.03
N PHE A 196 -0.83 19.94 -2.79
CA PHE A 196 -0.97 18.81 -3.71
C PHE A 196 -2.16 18.89 -4.67
N LEU A 197 -3.32 19.43 -4.27
CA LEU A 197 -4.54 19.39 -5.10
C LEU A 197 -4.86 20.69 -5.84
N THR A 198 -4.37 21.84 -5.38
CA THR A 198 -4.55 23.15 -6.06
C THR A 198 -3.22 23.86 -6.34
N GLY A 199 -2.10 23.29 -5.88
CA GLY A 199 -0.75 23.81 -6.06
C GLY A 199 -0.08 23.36 -7.36
N PRO A 200 1.26 23.50 -7.47
CA PRO A 200 2.03 23.14 -8.68
C PRO A 200 1.88 21.67 -9.10
N TRP A 201 1.45 20.81 -8.17
CA TRP A 201 1.33 19.37 -8.33
C TRP A 201 -0.11 18.89 -8.53
N ALA A 202 -1.06 19.83 -8.67
CA ALA A 202 -2.51 19.59 -8.73
C ALA A 202 -2.89 18.51 -9.75
N ASN A 203 -2.35 18.59 -10.96
CA ASN A 203 -2.68 17.63 -12.01
C ASN A 203 -2.17 16.22 -11.67
N TYR A 204 -0.97 16.11 -11.11
CA TYR A 204 -0.41 14.82 -10.73
C TYR A 204 -1.19 14.17 -9.58
N PHE A 205 -1.20 14.82 -8.41
CA PHE A 205 -1.84 14.24 -7.23
C PHE A 205 -3.35 14.23 -7.37
N GLY A 206 -3.97 15.23 -7.99
CA GLY A 206 -5.41 15.27 -8.22
C GLY A 206 -5.87 14.10 -9.07
N THR A 207 -5.24 13.87 -10.23
CA THR A 207 -5.58 12.75 -11.11
C THR A 207 -5.27 11.41 -10.44
N MET A 208 -4.14 11.29 -9.75
CA MET A 208 -3.80 10.08 -8.98
C MET A 208 -4.87 9.77 -7.90
N TYR A 209 -5.22 10.75 -7.08
CA TYR A 209 -6.23 10.59 -6.02
C TYR A 209 -7.59 10.22 -6.60
N LEU A 210 -7.99 10.78 -7.74
CA LEU A 210 -9.24 10.43 -8.39
C LEU A 210 -9.25 8.97 -8.87
N HIS A 211 -8.15 8.51 -9.49
CA HIS A 211 -8.06 7.11 -9.90
C HIS A 211 -8.19 6.15 -8.71
N GLU A 212 -7.57 6.44 -7.58
CA GLU A 212 -7.69 5.60 -6.38
C GLU A 212 -9.07 5.68 -5.74
N LEU A 213 -9.65 6.88 -5.62
CA LEU A 213 -10.95 7.08 -4.98
C LEU A 213 -12.11 6.49 -5.78
N LEU A 214 -12.06 6.57 -7.11
CA LEU A 214 -13.14 6.16 -7.99
C LEU A 214 -13.01 4.71 -8.47
N SER A 215 -11.84 4.08 -8.30
CA SER A 215 -11.62 2.69 -8.70
C SER A 215 -12.22 1.72 -7.69
N ILE A 216 -13.28 1.01 -8.09
CA ILE A 216 -13.92 -0.03 -7.27
C ILE A 216 -12.93 -1.15 -6.91
N SER A 217 -12.02 -1.51 -7.81
CA SER A 217 -11.02 -2.55 -7.50
C SER A 217 -10.00 -2.11 -6.47
N GLU A 218 -9.59 -0.84 -6.47
CA GLU A 218 -8.70 -0.31 -5.44
C GLU A 218 -9.31 -0.48 -4.04
N TRP A 219 -10.61 -0.26 -3.90
CA TRP A 219 -11.31 -0.52 -2.64
C TRP A 219 -11.39 -2.00 -2.28
N ILE A 220 -11.57 -2.89 -3.26
CA ILE A 220 -11.55 -4.34 -3.04
C ILE A 220 -10.16 -4.81 -2.60
N TYR A 221 -9.10 -4.34 -3.27
CA TYR A 221 -7.72 -4.60 -2.89
C TYR A 221 -7.41 -4.05 -1.50
N GLY A 222 -7.82 -2.82 -1.22
CA GLY A 222 -7.57 -2.13 0.04
C GLY A 222 -8.27 -2.84 1.21
N LEU A 223 -9.55 -3.18 1.05
CA LEU A 223 -10.32 -3.89 2.09
C LEU A 223 -9.77 -5.30 2.35
N SER A 224 -9.42 -6.03 1.29
CA SER A 224 -8.86 -7.37 1.40
C SER A 224 -7.48 -7.35 2.07
N SER A 225 -6.65 -6.38 1.68
CA SER A 225 -5.33 -6.13 2.29
C SER A 225 -5.45 -5.77 3.76
N LEU A 226 -6.35 -4.84 4.10
CA LEU A 226 -6.61 -4.42 5.48
C LEU A 226 -7.07 -5.61 6.32
N MET A 227 -8.04 -6.40 5.83
CA MET A 227 -8.53 -7.58 6.52
C MET A 227 -7.38 -8.56 6.80
N LEU A 228 -6.57 -8.89 5.79
CA LEU A 228 -5.42 -9.77 5.95
C LEU A 228 -4.40 -9.22 6.98
N ILE A 229 -4.05 -7.94 6.89
CA ILE A 229 -3.14 -7.28 7.83
C ILE A 229 -3.67 -7.39 9.27
N LEU A 230 -4.94 -7.09 9.50
CA LEU A 230 -5.57 -7.18 10.82
C LEU A 230 -5.57 -8.62 11.36
N LEU A 231 -5.83 -9.61 10.50
CA LEU A 231 -5.78 -11.03 10.88
C LEU A 231 -4.36 -11.48 11.26
N ILE A 232 -3.33 -11.02 10.53
CA ILE A 232 -1.92 -11.33 10.82
C ILE A 232 -1.47 -10.67 12.13
N LEU A 233 -1.84 -9.40 12.33
CA LEU A 233 -1.49 -8.64 13.53
C LEU A 233 -2.24 -9.13 14.78
N ASP A 234 -3.40 -9.77 14.60
CA ASP A 234 -4.33 -10.17 15.67
C ASP A 234 -4.73 -8.96 16.54
N TYR A 235 -5.00 -7.84 15.87
CA TYR A 235 -5.30 -6.53 16.47
C TYR A 235 -6.24 -5.72 15.56
N PRO A 236 -7.19 -4.93 16.11
CA PRO A 236 -7.49 -4.76 17.54
C PRO A 236 -8.28 -5.93 18.14
N VAL A 237 -8.94 -6.73 17.29
CA VAL A 237 -9.75 -7.87 17.71
C VAL A 237 -8.97 -9.14 17.46
N ARG A 238 -8.90 -10.01 18.47
CA ARG A 238 -8.35 -11.35 18.34
C ARG A 238 -9.43 -12.30 17.86
N PHE A 239 -9.12 -13.06 16.82
CA PHE A 239 -10.05 -14.05 16.26
C PHE A 239 -9.58 -15.47 16.57
N SER A 240 -10.54 -16.39 16.72
CA SER A 240 -10.20 -17.82 16.77
C SER A 240 -9.59 -18.25 15.44
N GLU A 241 -8.70 -19.26 15.44
CA GLU A 241 -8.08 -19.76 14.21
C GLU A 241 -9.11 -20.25 13.19
N THR A 242 -10.20 -20.87 13.65
CA THR A 242 -11.34 -21.25 12.80
C THR A 242 -11.99 -20.03 12.13
N THR A 243 -12.13 -18.92 12.87
CA THR A 243 -12.68 -17.67 12.34
C THR A 243 -11.73 -17.04 11.33
N LYS A 244 -10.42 -17.00 11.60
CA LYS A 244 -9.40 -16.48 10.67
C LYS A 244 -9.41 -17.25 9.34
N LYS A 245 -9.47 -18.59 9.41
CA LYS A 245 -9.58 -19.49 8.25
C LYS A 245 -10.86 -19.23 7.43
N ARG A 246 -12.00 -19.03 8.10
CA ARG A 246 -13.27 -18.70 7.42
C ARG A 246 -13.21 -17.35 6.72
N ILE A 247 -12.72 -16.31 7.43
CA ILE A 247 -12.63 -14.95 6.86
C ILE A 247 -11.74 -14.96 5.62
N ILE A 248 -10.54 -15.55 5.68
CA ILE A 248 -9.61 -15.55 4.54
C ILE A 248 -10.18 -16.33 3.34
N SER A 249 -10.89 -17.43 3.59
CA SER A 249 -11.56 -18.21 2.56
C SER A 249 -12.71 -17.44 1.89
N ILE A 250 -13.52 -16.71 2.69
CA ILE A 250 -14.58 -15.83 2.16
C ILE A 250 -13.98 -14.71 1.32
N CYS A 251 -12.92 -14.05 1.81
CA CYS A 251 -12.21 -13.03 1.05
C CYS A 251 -11.70 -13.60 -0.28
N GLY A 252 -11.00 -14.74 -0.27
CA GLY A 252 -10.49 -15.35 -1.50
C GLY A 252 -11.58 -15.75 -2.49
N ALA A 253 -12.69 -16.33 -2.03
CA ALA A 253 -13.84 -16.66 -2.88
C ALA A 253 -14.50 -15.40 -3.47
N GLY A 254 -14.67 -14.35 -2.67
CA GLY A 254 -15.21 -13.08 -3.13
C GLY A 254 -14.33 -12.42 -4.20
N ILE A 255 -13.02 -12.37 -3.96
CA ILE A 255 -12.02 -11.86 -4.91
C ILE A 255 -12.06 -12.63 -6.23
N LEU A 256 -12.09 -13.97 -6.18
CA LEU A 256 -12.21 -14.77 -7.41
C LEU A 256 -13.52 -14.50 -8.16
N THR A 257 -14.62 -14.41 -7.43
CA THR A 257 -15.94 -14.15 -8.03
C THR A 257 -15.92 -12.81 -8.75
N VAL A 258 -15.40 -11.75 -8.10
CA VAL A 258 -15.27 -10.44 -8.73
C VAL A 258 -14.34 -10.48 -9.94
N SER A 259 -13.20 -11.19 -9.86
CA SER A 259 -12.27 -11.33 -10.99
C SER A 259 -12.96 -11.95 -12.20
N LEU A 260 -13.71 -13.03 -12.00
CA LEU A 260 -14.41 -13.74 -13.06
C LEU A 260 -15.54 -12.89 -13.65
N LEU A 261 -16.25 -12.13 -12.82
CA LEU A 261 -17.28 -11.20 -13.28
C LEU A 261 -16.66 -10.06 -14.11
N LEU A 262 -15.50 -9.52 -13.70
CA LEU A 262 -14.78 -8.52 -14.47
C LEU A 262 -14.33 -9.07 -15.83
N LEU A 263 -13.76 -10.28 -15.87
CA LEU A 263 -13.41 -10.96 -17.12
C LEU A 263 -14.64 -11.15 -18.03
N LEU A 264 -15.77 -11.56 -17.45
CA LEU A 264 -17.02 -11.74 -18.19
C LEU A 264 -17.50 -10.40 -18.78
N PHE A 265 -17.52 -9.33 -17.99
CA PHE A 265 -17.94 -8.01 -18.46
C PHE A 265 -17.02 -7.47 -19.56
N ILE A 266 -15.70 -7.65 -19.42
CA ILE A 266 -14.74 -7.32 -20.47
C ILE A 266 -15.03 -8.13 -21.75
N GLY A 267 -15.24 -9.45 -21.61
CA GLY A 267 -15.53 -10.34 -22.74
C GLY A 267 -16.86 -10.04 -23.44
N LEU A 268 -17.83 -9.49 -22.71
CA LEU A 268 -19.13 -9.06 -23.24
C LEU A 268 -19.10 -7.63 -23.82
N GLY A 269 -17.95 -6.94 -23.80
CA GLY A 269 -17.81 -5.60 -24.35
C GLY A 269 -18.47 -4.50 -23.51
N PHE A 270 -18.67 -4.72 -22.21
CA PHE A 270 -19.07 -3.63 -21.32
C PHE A 270 -17.94 -2.59 -21.28
N PRO A 271 -18.27 -1.28 -21.23
CA PRO A 271 -17.29 -0.20 -21.18
C PRO A 271 -16.67 -0.13 -19.78
N VAL A 272 -15.77 -1.08 -19.47
CA VAL A 272 -14.91 -1.04 -18.28
C VAL A 272 -13.73 -0.07 -18.52
N ASP A 273 -13.75 0.63 -19.65
CA ASP A 273 -12.67 1.46 -20.18
C ASP A 273 -12.32 2.66 -19.30
N GLU A 274 -13.33 3.21 -18.64
CA GLU A 274 -13.19 4.40 -17.79
C GLU A 274 -12.40 4.12 -16.51
N VAL A 275 -12.20 2.85 -16.12
CA VAL A 275 -11.65 2.49 -14.81
C VAL A 275 -10.15 2.12 -14.86
N TYR A 276 -9.66 1.50 -15.94
CA TYR A 276 -8.32 0.88 -15.98
C TYR A 276 -7.43 1.34 -17.14
N GLY A 277 -7.92 2.19 -18.04
CA GLY A 277 -7.13 2.66 -19.17
C GLY A 277 -6.87 1.56 -20.21
N GLU A 278 -5.61 1.39 -20.63
CA GLU A 278 -5.25 0.49 -21.73
C GLU A 278 -5.52 -1.00 -21.44
N ASN A 279 -5.71 -1.78 -22.50
CA ASN A 279 -6.11 -3.19 -22.42
C ASN A 279 -5.13 -4.06 -21.62
N MET A 280 -3.83 -3.77 -21.67
CA MET A 280 -2.84 -4.56 -20.94
C MET A 280 -2.95 -4.35 -19.42
N TRP A 281 -3.16 -3.10 -18.97
CA TRP A 281 -3.37 -2.78 -17.55
C TRP A 281 -4.61 -3.46 -16.98
N ARG A 282 -5.68 -3.57 -17.77
CA ARG A 282 -6.89 -4.33 -17.40
C ARG A 282 -6.57 -5.79 -17.13
N LEU A 283 -5.86 -6.43 -18.07
CA LEU A 283 -5.53 -7.83 -17.97
C LEU A 283 -4.57 -8.09 -16.79
N ALA A 284 -3.58 -7.23 -16.59
CA ALA A 284 -2.65 -7.31 -15.47
C ALA A 284 -3.37 -7.15 -14.12
N ALA A 285 -4.23 -6.13 -13.98
CA ALA A 285 -5.01 -5.91 -12.76
C ALA A 285 -5.95 -7.10 -12.47
N VAL A 286 -6.72 -7.54 -13.46
CA VAL A 286 -7.65 -8.66 -13.28
C VAL A 286 -6.92 -9.97 -13.01
N ALA A 287 -5.79 -10.23 -13.66
CA ALA A 287 -4.95 -11.40 -13.39
C ALA A 287 -4.37 -11.35 -11.96
N GLY A 288 -3.95 -10.17 -11.49
CA GLY A 288 -3.49 -9.95 -10.13
C GLY A 288 -4.57 -10.24 -9.09
N LEU A 289 -5.78 -9.71 -9.30
CA LEU A 289 -6.95 -9.98 -8.45
C LEU A 289 -7.27 -11.48 -8.42
N PHE A 290 -7.31 -12.11 -9.59
CA PHE A 290 -7.59 -13.54 -9.72
C PHE A 290 -6.55 -14.40 -9.00
N PHE A 291 -5.26 -14.15 -9.24
CA PHE A 291 -4.18 -14.88 -8.61
C PHE A 291 -4.18 -14.71 -7.08
N GLY A 292 -4.38 -13.48 -6.60
CA GLY A 292 -4.50 -13.23 -5.16
C GLY A 292 -5.67 -13.98 -4.52
N GLY A 293 -6.81 -14.08 -5.22
CA GLY A 293 -7.95 -14.88 -4.80
C GLY A 293 -7.62 -16.37 -4.65
N ILE A 294 -6.89 -16.94 -5.62
CA ILE A 294 -6.38 -18.33 -5.54
C ILE A 294 -5.47 -18.49 -4.32
N VAL A 295 -4.49 -17.59 -4.15
CA VAL A 295 -3.54 -17.66 -3.04
C VAL A 295 -4.27 -17.64 -1.69
N PHE A 296 -5.27 -16.78 -1.53
CA PHE A 296 -6.06 -16.68 -0.30
C PHE A 296 -6.81 -17.98 0.00
N LEU A 297 -7.43 -18.60 -1.02
CA LEU A 297 -8.19 -19.83 -0.85
C LEU A 297 -7.31 -21.05 -0.54
N PHE A 298 -6.21 -21.21 -1.26
CA PHE A 298 -5.41 -22.44 -1.18
C PHE A 298 -4.28 -22.37 -0.15
N LEU A 299 -3.70 -21.18 0.06
CA LEU A 299 -2.56 -20.99 0.95
C LEU A 299 -2.90 -20.17 2.19
N GLY A 300 -3.94 -19.35 2.15
CA GLY A 300 -4.32 -18.46 3.27
C GLY A 300 -4.54 -19.21 4.59
N ASN A 301 -5.15 -20.40 4.55
CA ASN A 301 -5.38 -21.22 5.74
C ASN A 301 -4.09 -21.76 6.37
N ARG A 302 -3.03 -21.97 5.58
CA ARG A 302 -1.74 -22.51 6.06
C ARG A 302 -0.98 -21.49 6.91
N ILE A 303 -1.18 -20.19 6.68
CA ILE A 303 -0.51 -19.12 7.42
C ILE A 303 -0.73 -19.27 8.93
N TRP A 304 -1.93 -19.69 9.31
CA TRP A 304 -2.38 -19.85 10.69
C TRP A 304 -1.79 -21.08 11.39
N GLU A 305 -1.22 -22.00 10.62
CA GLU A 305 -0.52 -23.19 11.12
C GLU A 305 0.98 -22.94 11.29
N LEU A 306 1.48 -21.80 10.80
CA LEU A 306 2.88 -21.42 10.91
C LEU A 306 3.23 -20.94 12.33
N PRO A 307 4.47 -21.20 12.80
CA PRO A 307 4.94 -20.75 14.10
C PRO A 307 4.91 -19.21 14.23
N ASP A 308 4.63 -18.71 15.44
CA ASP A 308 4.75 -17.28 15.77
C ASP A 308 6.03 -17.03 16.56
N ASP A 309 7.07 -16.54 15.88
CA ASP A 309 8.36 -16.27 16.50
C ASP A 309 8.32 -15.19 17.59
N ARG A 310 7.26 -14.36 17.66
CA ARG A 310 7.07 -13.39 18.76
C ARG A 310 6.78 -14.06 20.10
N ILE A 311 6.28 -15.29 20.10
CA ILE A 311 5.93 -16.02 21.32
C ILE A 311 7.18 -16.60 21.98
N HIS A 312 8.27 -16.79 21.22
CA HIS A 312 9.50 -17.43 21.69
C HIS A 312 10.63 -16.48 22.10
N THR A 313 10.45 -15.15 21.96
CA THR A 313 11.45 -14.15 22.40
C THR A 313 11.39 -13.81 23.89
N LYS A 314 10.58 -14.54 24.69
CA LYS A 314 10.66 -14.54 26.15
C LYS A 314 11.50 -15.74 26.64
N LYS A 315 12.82 -15.69 26.42
CA LYS A 315 13.80 -16.43 27.24
C LYS A 315 15.08 -15.63 27.33
#